data_AF-A0A1Q7EHJ5-F1
#
_entry.id   AF-A0A1Q7EHJ5-F1
#
_cell.length_a   1.000
_cell.length_b   1.000
_cell.length_c   1.000
_cell.angle_alpha   90.00
_cell.angle_beta   90.00
_cell.angle_gamma   90.00
#
_symmetry.space_group_name_H-M   'P 1'
#
loop_
_entity.id
_entity.type
_entity.pdbx_description
1 polymer ?
#
loop_
_entity_poly.entity_id
_entity_poly.type
_entity_poly.pdbx_seq_one_letter_code
_entity_poly.pdbx_strand_id
1 'polypeptide(L)'
;MALKVLMWVMGVLIVAGSGLGFIGSTIFNFDSNFGVTASVAGVAFGAGIMIAGFDPIANVSWVRALILYAILQVVYQVFLQISLGRFDIIAFAVAIIAGAVLIFLYPNKAELWMSGTMKMPSGMAARKM
;
A
#
# COMPACT_ATOMS: atom_id res chain seq x y z
N MET A 1 -16.22 9.62 5.26
CA MET A 1 -16.19 9.91 3.81
C MET A 1 -14.79 10.18 3.29
N ALA A 2 -14.01 11.08 3.90
CA ALA A 2 -12.66 11.42 3.43
C ALA A 2 -11.71 10.22 3.24
N LEU A 3 -11.71 9.24 4.16
CA LEU A 3 -10.89 8.02 4.03
C LEU A 3 -11.23 7.20 2.78
N LYS A 4 -12.52 7.07 2.47
CA LYS A 4 -13.01 6.34 1.28
C LYS A 4 -12.50 7.00 0.00
N VAL A 5 -12.64 8.33 -0.06
CA VAL A 5 -12.19 9.15 -1.19
C VAL A 5 -10.66 9.05 -1.36
N LEU A 6 -9.91 9.13 -0.26
CA LEU A 6 -8.46 8.99 -0.30
C LEU A 6 -8.01 7.64 -0.87
N MET A 7 -8.62 6.54 -0.41
CA MET A 7 -8.32 5.21 -0.95
C MET A 7 -8.66 5.12 -2.43
N TRP A 8 -9.81 5.64 -2.85
CA TRP A 8 -10.18 5.71 -4.27
C TRP A 8 -9.16 6.47 -5.11
N VAL A 9 -8.78 7.69 -4.69
CA VAL A 9 -7.80 8.52 -5.38
C VAL A 9 -6.46 7.79 -5.49
N MET A 10 -5.97 7.20 -4.40
CA MET A 10 -4.71 6.46 -4.40
C MET A 10 -4.76 5.24 -5.33
N GLY A 11 -5.86 4.50 -5.32
CA GLY A 11 -6.04 3.36 -6.22
C GLY A 11 -6.00 3.76 -7.70
N VAL A 12 -6.66 4.86 -8.07
CA VAL A 12 -6.60 5.42 -9.44
C VAL A 12 -5.19 5.86 -9.80
N LEU A 13 -4.49 6.59 -8.92
CA LEU A 13 -3.12 7.04 -9.16
C LEU A 13 -2.17 5.87 -9.38
N ILE A 14 -2.30 4.82 -8.57
CA ILE A 14 -1.49 3.60 -8.69
C ILE A 14 -1.79 2.90 -10.02
N VAL A 15 -3.06 2.71 -10.40
CA VAL A 15 -3.44 2.10 -11.69
C VAL A 15 -2.89 2.93 -12.85
N ALA A 16 -3.07 4.25 -12.83
CA ALA A 16 -2.60 5.15 -13.89
C ALA A 16 -1.06 5.15 -14.01
N GLY A 17 -0.35 5.24 -12.88
CA GLY A 17 1.12 5.16 -12.84
C GLY A 17 1.66 3.81 -13.30
N SER A 18 0.97 2.72 -12.98
CA SER A 18 1.34 1.37 -13.43
C SER A 18 1.13 1.19 -14.94
N GLY A 19 0.09 1.84 -15.49
CA GLY A 19 -0.16 1.92 -16.94
C GLY A 19 0.92 2.68 -17.69
N LEU A 20 1.45 3.77 -17.12
CA LEU A 20 2.55 4.54 -17.70
C LEU A 20 3.91 3.82 -17.58
N GLY A 21 4.10 3.03 -16.52
CA GLY A 21 5.28 2.17 -16.33
C GLY A 21 5.48 1.13 -17.43
N PHE A 22 4.41 0.67 -18.10
CA PHE A 22 4.50 -0.22 -19.27
C PHE A 22 5.30 0.38 -20.44
N ILE A 23 5.33 1.72 -20.59
CA ILE A 23 6.04 2.39 -21.67
C ILE A 23 7.52 2.58 -21.32
N GLY A 24 7.84 2.68 -20.02
CA GLY A 24 9.20 2.89 -19.50
C GLY A 24 10.01 1.61 -19.22
N SER A 25 9.37 0.45 -19.05
CA SER A 25 10.05 -0.82 -18.70
C SER A 25 10.90 -1.41 -19.83
N THR A 26 10.93 -0.78 -21.01
CA THR A 26 11.64 -1.22 -22.22
C THR A 26 13.16 -1.32 -22.04
N ILE A 27 13.73 -0.75 -20.97
CA ILE A 27 15.20 -0.66 -20.78
C ILE A 27 15.75 -1.73 -19.80
N PHE A 28 14.96 -2.22 -18.83
CA PHE A 28 15.38 -3.30 -17.91
C PHE A 28 14.19 -4.19 -17.50
N ASN A 29 14.03 -5.35 -18.14
CA ASN A 29 12.97 -6.34 -17.87
C ASN A 29 13.30 -7.25 -16.66
N PHE A 30 13.58 -6.69 -15.49
CA PHE A 30 13.83 -7.51 -14.29
C PHE A 30 12.59 -8.32 -13.87
N ASP A 31 11.40 -7.76 -14.08
CA ASP A 31 10.12 -8.32 -13.66
C ASP A 31 9.81 -9.67 -14.35
N SER A 32 10.14 -9.77 -15.65
CA SER A 32 9.98 -10.98 -16.47
C SER A 32 10.68 -12.20 -15.86
N ASN A 33 11.84 -12.01 -15.22
CA ASN A 33 12.64 -13.12 -14.67
C ASN A 33 11.98 -13.76 -13.45
N PHE A 34 11.03 -13.08 -12.82
CA PHE A 34 10.28 -13.58 -11.67
C PHE A 34 8.82 -13.93 -12.03
N GLY A 35 8.46 -13.89 -13.31
CA GLY A 35 7.12 -14.24 -13.80
C GLY A 35 6.02 -13.25 -13.40
N VAL A 36 6.39 -12.05 -12.95
CA VAL A 36 5.46 -10.99 -12.54
C VAL A 36 5.71 -9.79 -13.43
N THR A 37 4.66 -9.08 -13.86
CA THR A 37 4.83 -7.79 -14.55
C THR A 37 4.49 -6.68 -13.56
N ALA A 38 5.42 -5.74 -13.30
CA ALA A 38 5.21 -4.67 -12.32
C ALA A 38 3.94 -3.86 -12.60
N SER A 39 3.61 -3.71 -13.88
CA SER A 39 2.41 -3.02 -14.31
C SER A 39 1.11 -3.76 -14.00
N VAL A 40 1.02 -5.08 -14.21
CA VAL A 40 -0.17 -5.87 -13.83
C VAL A 40 -0.30 -5.92 -12.31
N ALA A 41 0.80 -6.11 -11.60
CA ALA A 41 0.82 -6.09 -10.14
C ALA A 41 0.34 -4.74 -9.59
N GLY A 42 0.82 -3.64 -10.16
CA GLY A 42 0.42 -2.30 -9.78
C GLY A 42 -1.06 -2.00 -10.09
N VAL A 43 -1.56 -2.41 -11.26
CA VAL A 43 -2.99 -2.27 -11.61
C VAL A 43 -3.87 -3.08 -10.66
N ALA A 44 -3.52 -4.33 -10.38
CA ALA A 44 -4.26 -5.18 -9.46
C ALA A 44 -4.25 -4.62 -8.03
N PHE A 45 -3.10 -4.12 -7.57
CA PHE A 45 -2.98 -3.48 -6.26
C PHE A 45 -3.85 -2.22 -6.17
N GLY A 46 -3.76 -1.33 -7.15
CA GLY A 46 -4.57 -0.11 -7.19
C GLY A 46 -6.07 -0.40 -7.26
N ALA A 47 -6.50 -1.41 -8.01
CA ALA A 47 -7.89 -1.85 -8.05
C ALA A 47 -8.37 -2.38 -6.69
N GLY A 48 -7.55 -3.20 -6.01
CA GLY A 48 -7.83 -3.69 -4.67
C GLY A 48 -8.00 -2.56 -3.65
N ILE A 49 -7.17 -1.52 -3.73
CA ILE A 49 -7.29 -0.32 -2.90
C ILE A 49 -8.60 0.44 -3.17
N MET A 50 -9.02 0.58 -4.43
CA MET A 50 -10.31 1.21 -4.77
C MET A 50 -11.49 0.43 -4.19
N ILE A 51 -11.49 -0.90 -4.36
CA ILE A 51 -12.56 -1.77 -3.84
C ILE A 51 -12.60 -1.68 -2.31
N ALA A 52 -11.46 -1.74 -1.64
CA ALA A 52 -11.38 -1.60 -0.18
C ALA A 52 -11.83 -0.21 0.30
N GLY A 53 -11.72 0.82 -0.54
CA GLY A 53 -12.19 2.18 -0.25
C GLY A 53 -13.70 2.29 -0.02
N PHE A 54 -14.51 1.33 -0.48
CA PHE A 54 -15.95 1.32 -0.17
C PHE A 54 -16.24 1.11 1.32
N ASP A 55 -15.46 0.27 1.99
CA ASP A 55 -15.48 0.07 3.43
C ASP A 55 -14.07 -0.15 4.00
N PRO A 56 -13.34 0.94 4.30
CA PRO A 56 -11.97 0.86 4.79
C PRO A 56 -11.84 0.19 6.16
N ILE A 57 -12.89 0.26 6.98
CA ILE A 57 -12.89 -0.24 8.36
C ILE A 57 -13.04 -1.76 8.35
N ALA A 58 -13.89 -2.30 7.47
CA ALA A 58 -13.98 -3.74 7.25
C ALA A 58 -12.73 -4.31 6.57
N ASN A 59 -11.98 -3.49 5.82
CA ASN A 59 -10.86 -3.93 4.97
C ASN A 59 -9.50 -3.38 5.43
N VAL A 60 -9.19 -3.50 6.72
CA VAL A 60 -7.97 -2.95 7.34
C VAL A 60 -6.69 -3.46 6.68
N SER A 61 -6.68 -4.68 6.14
CA SER A 61 -5.52 -5.25 5.45
C SER A 61 -5.08 -4.40 4.25
N TRP A 62 -6.02 -3.87 3.47
CA TRP A 62 -5.76 -2.99 2.33
C TRP A 62 -5.31 -1.59 2.77
N VAL A 63 -5.86 -1.09 3.87
CA VAL A 63 -5.41 0.16 4.51
C VAL A 63 -3.94 0.04 4.93
N ARG A 64 -3.58 -1.07 5.57
CA ARG A 64 -2.19 -1.40 5.95
C ARG A 64 -1.30 -1.55 4.73
N ALA A 65 -1.79 -2.21 3.67
CA ALA A 65 -1.03 -2.36 2.44
C ALA A 65 -0.74 -1.01 1.77
N LEU A 66 -1.67 -0.07 1.81
CA LEU A 66 -1.45 1.29 1.30
C LEU A 66 -0.45 2.09 2.15
N ILE A 67 -0.48 1.94 3.47
CA ILE A 67 0.53 2.51 4.37
C ILE A 67 1.91 1.93 4.04
N LEU A 68 1.99 0.59 3.87
CA LEU A 68 3.23 -0.08 3.49
C LEU A 68 3.75 0.41 2.14
N TYR A 69 2.87 0.56 1.14
CA TYR A 69 3.21 1.14 -0.14
C TYR A 69 3.80 2.54 0.02
N ALA A 70 3.19 3.42 0.82
CA ALA A 70 3.70 4.77 1.06
C ALA A 70 5.10 4.76 1.67
N ILE A 71 5.36 3.88 2.65
CA ILE A 71 6.68 3.72 3.26
C ILE A 71 7.70 3.24 2.23
N LEU A 72 7.36 2.19 1.46
CA LEU A 72 8.25 1.65 0.44
C LEU A 72 8.55 2.66 -0.66
N GLN A 73 7.58 3.47 -1.07
CA GLN A 73 7.77 4.52 -2.06
C GLN A 73 8.75 5.59 -1.56
N VAL A 74 8.65 6.00 -0.29
CA VAL A 74 9.60 6.93 0.33
C VAL A 74 11.01 6.35 0.32
N VAL A 75 11.16 5.10 0.77
CA VAL A 75 12.46 4.39 0.78
C VAL A 75 13.03 4.27 -0.64
N TYR A 76 12.19 3.95 -1.61
CA TYR A 76 12.59 3.82 -3.02
C TYR A 76 13.10 5.14 -3.59
N GLN A 77 12.43 6.26 -3.32
CA GLN A 77 12.88 7.58 -3.78
C GLN A 77 14.21 8.00 -3.13
N VAL A 78 14.40 7.69 -1.84
CA VAL A 78 15.69 7.93 -1.15
C VAL A 78 16.79 7.07 -1.77
N PHE A 79 16.51 5.79 -2.06
CA PHE A 79 17.45 4.89 -2.73
C PHE A 79 17.84 5.42 -4.12
N LEU A 80 16.87 5.82 -4.95
CA LEU A 80 17.13 6.38 -6.28
C LEU A 80 18.00 7.65 -6.21
N GLN A 81 17.75 8.51 -5.22
CA GLN A 81 18.53 9.73 -5.04
C GLN A 81 19.99 9.43 -4.69
N ILE A 82 20.23 8.45 -3.82
CA ILE A 82 21.58 8.07 -3.37
C ILE A 82 22.32 7.28 -4.46
N SER A 83 21.67 6.32 -5.09
CA SER A 83 22.31 5.36 -6.00
C SER A 83 22.42 5.87 -7.44
N LEU A 84 21.46 6.66 -7.90
CA LEU A 84 21.36 7.09 -9.31
C LEU A 84 21.29 8.61 -9.47
N GLY A 85 21.26 9.39 -8.38
CA GLY A 85 21.09 10.84 -8.43
C GLY A 85 19.73 11.28 -9.01
N ARG A 86 18.72 10.39 -8.98
CA ARG A 86 17.39 10.63 -9.52
C ARG A 86 16.38 10.71 -8.37
N PHE A 87 15.50 11.69 -8.42
CA PHE A 87 14.47 11.86 -7.39
C PHE A 87 13.19 12.44 -7.99
N ASP A 88 12.08 11.75 -7.74
CA ASP A 88 10.76 12.25 -8.09
C ASP A 88 10.09 12.85 -6.85
N ILE A 89 10.13 14.18 -6.78
CA ILE A 89 9.54 14.96 -5.69
C ILE A 89 8.01 14.77 -5.60
N ILE A 90 7.34 14.57 -6.73
CA ILE A 90 5.88 14.43 -6.77
C ILE A 90 5.51 13.07 -6.15
N ALA A 91 6.15 12.00 -6.61
CA ALA A 91 5.90 10.66 -6.08
C ALA A 91 6.24 10.56 -4.58
N PHE A 92 7.32 11.23 -4.15
CA PHE A 92 7.70 11.33 -2.74
C PHE A 92 6.64 12.08 -1.92
N ALA A 93 6.22 13.26 -2.37
CA ALA A 93 5.24 14.08 -1.67
C ALA A 93 3.88 13.37 -1.56
N VAL A 94 3.42 12.73 -2.64
CA VAL A 94 2.18 11.95 -2.65
C VAL A 94 2.24 10.81 -1.63
N ALA A 95 3.36 10.08 -1.55
CA ALA A 95 3.50 9.00 -0.58
C ALA A 95 3.43 9.51 0.87
N ILE A 96 4.16 10.59 1.20
CA ILE A 96 4.15 11.19 2.54
C ILE A 96 2.77 11.70 2.90
N ILE A 97 2.13 12.48 2.02
CA ILE A 97 0.81 13.06 2.26
C ILE A 97 -0.22 11.95 2.41
N ALA A 98 -0.26 10.99 1.48
CA ALA A 98 -1.23 9.91 1.51
C ALA A 98 -1.09 9.07 2.79
N GLY A 99 0.14 8.68 3.15
CA GLY A 99 0.42 7.92 4.37
C GLY A 99 0.03 8.69 5.64
N ALA A 100 0.42 9.96 5.74
CA ALA A 100 0.10 10.80 6.89
C ALA A 100 -1.41 11.02 7.05
N VAL A 101 -2.10 11.35 5.94
CA VAL A 101 -3.55 11.58 5.94
C VAL A 101 -4.30 10.28 6.27
N LEU A 102 -3.84 9.12 5.78
CA LEU A 102 -4.41 7.82 6.13
C LEU A 102 -4.34 7.55 7.63
N ILE A 103 -3.16 7.69 8.23
CA ILE A 103 -2.94 7.46 9.66
C ILE A 103 -3.76 8.45 10.49
N PHE A 104 -3.88 9.70 10.01
CA PHE A 104 -4.62 10.74 10.70
C PHE A 104 -6.14 10.51 10.66
N LEU A 105 -6.69 10.18 9.49
CA LEU A 105 -8.13 10.01 9.27
C LEU A 105 -8.66 8.64 9.72
N TYR A 106 -7.79 7.65 9.91
CA TYR A 106 -8.23 6.34 10.34
C TYR A 106 -8.69 6.37 11.81
N PRO A 107 -9.95 5.97 12.09
CA PRO A 107 -10.53 6.15 13.43
C PRO A 107 -9.82 5.31 14.50
N ASN A 108 -9.44 4.06 14.18
CA ASN A 108 -8.80 3.15 15.13
C ASN A 108 -7.32 2.94 14.80
N LYS A 109 -6.47 3.91 15.16
CA LYS A 109 -5.02 3.87 14.84
C LYS A 109 -4.31 2.62 15.36
N ALA A 110 -4.76 2.05 16.47
CA ALA A 110 -4.19 0.82 17.03
C ALA A 110 -4.37 -0.39 16.08
N GLU A 111 -5.45 -0.43 15.30
CA GLU A 111 -5.71 -1.49 14.32
C GLU A 111 -4.82 -1.37 13.08
N LEU A 112 -4.25 -0.19 12.80
CA LEU A 112 -3.32 -0.04 11.68
C LEU A 112 -2.01 -0.79 11.95
N TRP A 113 -1.64 -0.87 13.22
CA TRP A 113 -0.51 -1.64 13.68
C TRP A 113 -0.98 -3.05 14.02
N MET A 114 -0.08 -4.03 14.00
CA MET A 114 -0.42 -5.36 14.47
C MET A 114 -0.67 -5.28 15.98
N SER A 115 -1.89 -4.95 16.39
CA SER A 115 -2.36 -5.20 17.74
C SER A 115 -2.40 -6.71 17.92
N GLY A 116 -1.31 -7.25 18.47
CA GLY A 116 -1.14 -8.65 18.83
C GLY A 116 -2.11 -9.04 19.92
N THR A 117 -3.38 -9.21 19.58
CA THR A 117 -4.28 -10.10 20.31
C THR A 117 -4.53 -11.28 19.40
N MET A 118 -3.58 -12.21 19.44
CA MET A 118 -3.90 -13.61 19.19
C MET A 118 -5.06 -13.92 20.14
N LYS A 119 -6.30 -13.93 19.65
CA LYS A 119 -7.43 -14.47 20.40
C LYS A 119 -7.06 -15.93 20.64
N MET A 120 -6.50 -16.23 21.81
CA MET A 120 -6.35 -17.62 22.25
C MET A 120 -7.74 -18.25 22.14
N PRO A 121 -7.88 -19.39 21.46
CA PRO A 121 -9.13 -20.12 21.47
C PRO A 121 -9.48 -20.39 22.92
N SER A 122 -10.64 -19.89 23.36
CA SER A 122 -11.14 -20.02 24.74
C SER A 122 -11.51 -21.46 25.12
N GLY A 123 -10.90 -22.46 24.49
CA GLY A 123 -11.24 -23.88 24.60
C GLY A 123 -10.12 -24.78 25.13
N MET A 124 -8.92 -24.28 25.41
CA MET A 124 -7.81 -25.12 25.92
C MET A 124 -7.45 -24.92 27.40
N ALA A 125 -8.19 -24.09 28.15
CA ALA A 125 -7.93 -23.87 29.58
C ALA A 125 -8.74 -24.78 30.52
N ALA A 126 -9.56 -25.69 30.00
CA ALA A 126 -10.44 -26.53 30.82
C ALA A 126 -10.28 -28.03 30.49
N ARG A 127 -9.10 -28.60 30.76
CA ARG A 127 -9.00 -30.04 31.00
C ARG A 127 -7.92 -30.34 32.03
N LYS A 128 -8.21 -30.04 33.30
CA LYS A 128 -7.65 -30.82 34.41
C LYS A 128 -8.56 -32.06 34.56
N MET A 129 -8.05 -33.21 34.13
CA MET A 129 -8.38 -34.49 34.75
C MET A 129 -7.21 -34.87 35.64
#